data_AF-Q24606-F1
#
_entry.id   AF-Q24606-F1
#
_cell.length_a   1.000
_cell.length_b   1.000
_cell.length_c   1.000
_cell.angle_alpha   90.00
_cell.angle_beta   90.00
_cell.angle_gamma   90.00
#
_symmetry.space_group_name_H-M   'P 1'
#
loop_
_entity.id
_entity.type
_entity.pdbx_description
1 polymer ?
#
loop_
_entity_poly.entity_id
_entity_poly.type
_entity_poly.pdbx_seq_one_letter_code
_entity_poly.pdbx_strand_id
1 'polypeptide(L)'
;LSGVQVSPVNENAAIGARPWWERNQPISYKLTSRSGNEAQLASMVSRCNAVGVRIYVDVVFNHMSADGNSYGTGGRTADPSSKSFPGVEFFFLDFNPNCAITNYNDPTNVRNCELVGLRDLNQGNSWVQDKIVDFLNHLTELGVA
;
A
#
# COMPACT_ATOMS: atom_id res chain seq x y z
N LEU A 1 -17.14 20.37 -8.56
CA LEU A 1 -16.03 19.58 -7.99
C LEU A 1 -15.56 18.63 -9.06
N SER A 2 -14.25 18.55 -9.33
CA SER A 2 -13.71 17.79 -10.48
C SER A 2 -13.20 16.40 -10.10
N GLY A 3 -12.95 16.13 -8.83
CA GLY A 3 -12.54 14.81 -8.37
C GLY A 3 -12.49 14.67 -6.85
N VAL A 4 -12.20 13.45 -6.40
CA VAL A 4 -12.11 13.03 -5.00
C VAL A 4 -10.86 12.19 -4.82
N GLN A 5 -10.02 12.56 -3.85
CA GLN A 5 -8.95 11.67 -3.38
C GLN A 5 -9.51 10.74 -2.30
N VAL A 6 -9.35 9.43 -2.50
CA VAL A 6 -9.76 8.42 -1.53
C VAL A 6 -8.55 7.93 -0.74
N SER A 7 -8.76 7.60 0.53
CA SER A 7 -7.76 6.91 1.36
C SER A 7 -7.31 5.59 0.72
N PRO A 8 -6.18 5.01 1.17
CA PRO A 8 -5.69 3.74 0.64
C PRO A 8 -6.78 2.67 0.58
N VAL A 9 -6.88 2.04 -0.59
CA VAL A 9 -7.94 1.09 -0.95
C VAL A 9 -7.49 -0.36 -0.87
N ASN A 10 -6.17 -0.59 -0.90
CA ASN A 10 -5.58 -1.89 -0.75
C ASN A 10 -5.65 -2.37 0.71
N GLU A 11 -5.39 -3.66 0.89
CA GLU A 11 -5.38 -4.30 2.19
C GLU A 11 -4.23 -3.78 3.04
N ASN A 12 -4.59 -3.29 4.21
CA ASN A 12 -3.68 -2.70 5.19
C ASN A 12 -3.76 -3.46 6.52
N ALA A 13 -2.82 -3.19 7.42
CA ALA A 13 -2.83 -3.76 8.76
C ALA A 13 -4.10 -3.40 9.53
N ALA A 14 -4.75 -4.38 10.16
CA ALA A 14 -5.86 -4.18 11.07
C ALA A 14 -5.32 -4.03 12.50
N ILE A 15 -5.34 -2.80 13.03
CA ILE A 15 -4.67 -2.48 14.29
C ILE A 15 -5.72 -2.14 15.35
N GLY A 16 -5.68 -2.81 16.50
CA GLY A 16 -6.58 -2.67 17.67
C GLY A 16 -7.64 -1.57 17.59
N ALA A 17 -7.39 -0.39 18.18
CA ALA A 17 -8.32 0.74 18.25
C ALA A 17 -8.71 1.38 16.89
N ARG A 18 -8.38 0.74 15.78
CA ARG A 18 -8.64 1.14 14.39
C ARG A 18 -8.17 2.57 14.08
N PRO A 19 -6.94 2.94 14.45
CA PRO A 19 -6.44 4.29 14.23
C PRO A 19 -6.39 4.60 12.73
N TRP A 20 -6.52 5.87 12.36
CA TRP A 20 -6.57 6.27 10.95
C TRP A 20 -5.32 5.85 10.15
N TRP A 21 -4.15 5.87 10.79
CA TRP A 21 -2.86 5.57 10.17
C TRP A 21 -2.65 4.08 9.87
N GLU A 22 -3.54 3.20 10.34
CA GLU A 22 -3.47 1.76 10.01
C GLU A 22 -3.51 1.52 8.50
N ARG A 23 -4.14 2.43 7.74
CA ARG A 23 -4.22 2.41 6.28
C ARG A 23 -2.89 2.59 5.57
N ASN A 24 -1.91 3.19 6.24
CA ASN A 24 -0.58 3.46 5.68
C ASN A 24 0.40 2.31 5.96
N GLN A 25 -0.12 1.12 6.29
CA GLN A 25 0.68 -0.07 6.54
C GLN A 25 0.18 -1.21 5.65
N PRO A 26 0.56 -1.23 4.36
CA PRO A 26 0.12 -2.27 3.43
C PRO A 26 0.48 -3.68 3.92
N ILE A 27 -0.46 -4.60 3.74
CA ILE A 27 -0.26 -6.06 3.94
C ILE A 27 -0.34 -6.77 2.60
N SER A 28 -1.26 -6.33 1.73
CA SER A 28 -1.30 -6.78 0.34
C SER A 28 -1.86 -5.72 -0.60
N TYR A 29 -1.84 -6.01 -1.90
CA TYR A 29 -2.49 -5.20 -2.94
C TYR A 29 -3.93 -5.64 -3.24
N LYS A 30 -4.49 -6.58 -2.45
CA LYS A 30 -5.92 -6.93 -2.52
C LYS A 30 -6.76 -5.69 -2.21
N LEU A 31 -7.78 -5.41 -3.03
CA LEU A 31 -8.68 -4.28 -2.84
C LEU A 31 -9.75 -4.59 -1.79
N THR A 32 -9.35 -4.65 -0.52
CA THR A 32 -10.25 -4.83 0.63
C THR A 32 -9.71 -4.06 1.83
N SER A 33 -10.39 -2.95 2.16
CA SER A 33 -10.04 -2.05 3.25
C SER A 33 -11.26 -1.77 4.13
N ARG A 34 -11.08 -0.89 5.13
CA ARG A 34 -12.21 -0.39 5.92
C ARG A 34 -13.24 0.41 5.09
N SER A 35 -12.88 0.89 3.90
CA SER A 35 -13.82 1.59 3.00
C SER A 35 -14.73 0.64 2.22
N GLY A 36 -14.41 -0.65 2.15
CA GLY A 36 -15.13 -1.63 1.35
C GLY A 36 -14.22 -2.55 0.57
N ASN A 37 -14.83 -3.34 -0.32
CA ASN A 37 -14.16 -4.26 -1.23
C ASN A 37 -14.07 -3.71 -2.67
N GLU A 38 -13.41 -4.46 -3.54
CA GLU A 38 -13.22 -4.15 -4.95
C GLU A 38 -14.52 -3.83 -5.70
N ALA A 39 -15.57 -4.64 -5.52
CA ALA A 39 -16.85 -4.41 -6.19
C ALA A 39 -17.49 -3.07 -5.77
N GLN A 40 -17.34 -2.70 -4.50
CA GLN A 40 -17.79 -1.40 -3.99
C GLN A 40 -16.94 -0.25 -4.52
N LEU A 41 -15.61 -0.43 -4.62
CA LEU A 41 -14.71 0.53 -5.24
C LEU A 41 -15.07 0.76 -6.72
N ALA A 42 -15.22 -0.33 -7.49
CA ALA A 42 -15.60 -0.28 -8.90
C ALA A 42 -16.95 0.42 -9.10
N SER A 43 -17.94 0.11 -8.26
CA SER A 43 -19.25 0.79 -8.28
C SER A 43 -19.14 2.29 -7.99
N MET A 44 -18.34 2.67 -7.00
CA MET A 44 -18.09 4.08 -6.66
C MET A 44 -17.41 4.81 -7.82
N VAL A 45 -16.33 4.26 -8.37
CA VAL A 45 -15.57 4.83 -9.48
C VAL A 45 -16.46 5.00 -10.72
N SER A 46 -17.22 3.97 -11.09
CA SER A 46 -18.16 4.01 -12.23
C SER A 46 -19.20 5.13 -12.07
N ARG A 47 -19.84 5.22 -10.89
CA ARG A 47 -20.87 6.24 -10.63
C ARG A 47 -20.30 7.66 -10.61
N CYS A 48 -19.11 7.86 -10.04
CA CYS A 48 -18.44 9.16 -10.03
C CYS A 48 -18.02 9.59 -11.44
N ASN A 49 -17.40 8.69 -12.21
CA ASN A 49 -17.01 8.97 -13.58
C ASN A 49 -18.21 9.31 -14.48
N ALA A 50 -19.36 8.64 -14.29
CA ALA A 50 -20.59 8.92 -15.05
C ALA A 50 -21.13 10.35 -14.86
N VAL A 51 -20.79 11.01 -13.76
CA VAL A 51 -21.16 12.41 -13.46
C VAL A 51 -19.97 13.38 -13.57
N GLY A 52 -18.87 12.96 -14.21
CA GLY A 52 -17.71 13.79 -14.45
C GLY A 52 -16.82 14.06 -13.22
N VAL A 53 -16.96 13.27 -12.15
CA VAL A 53 -16.13 13.36 -10.94
C VAL A 53 -15.07 12.26 -10.98
N ARG A 54 -13.79 12.66 -11.02
CA ARG A 54 -12.66 11.72 -11.07
C ARG A 54 -12.29 11.18 -9.69
N ILE A 55 -11.77 9.96 -9.64
CA ILE A 55 -11.27 9.35 -8.41
C ILE A 55 -9.75 9.27 -8.48
N TYR A 56 -9.08 9.79 -7.46
CA TYR A 56 -7.64 9.66 -7.26
C TYR A 56 -7.40 8.76 -6.06
N VAL A 57 -6.61 7.69 -6.22
CA VAL A 57 -6.32 6.76 -5.13
C VAL A 57 -5.04 7.16 -4.44
N ASP A 58 -5.07 7.28 -3.12
CA ASP A 58 -3.86 7.36 -2.30
C ASP A 58 -3.15 5.99 -2.31
N VAL A 59 -1.95 5.95 -2.90
CA VAL A 59 -1.16 4.73 -3.07
C VAL A 59 0.06 4.76 -2.17
N VAL A 60 0.18 3.73 -1.33
CA VAL A 60 1.34 3.50 -0.47
C VAL A 60 2.16 2.36 -1.05
N PHE A 61 3.18 2.69 -1.86
CA PHE A 61 4.10 1.71 -2.47
C PHE A 61 5.54 1.81 -1.94
N ASN A 62 5.83 2.76 -1.04
CA ASN A 62 7.17 2.91 -0.50
C ASN A 62 7.53 1.73 0.41
N HIS A 63 6.60 1.33 1.25
CA HIS A 63 6.83 0.39 2.34
C HIS A 63 5.63 -0.53 2.55
N MET A 64 5.86 -1.58 3.32
CA MET A 64 4.84 -2.47 3.87
C MET A 64 4.69 -2.23 5.39
N SER A 65 3.82 -2.99 6.05
CA SER A 65 3.55 -2.82 7.48
C SER A 65 4.80 -2.99 8.36
N ALA A 66 4.79 -2.33 9.52
CA ALA A 66 5.83 -2.47 10.55
C ALA A 66 5.66 -3.77 11.35
N ASP A 67 6.67 -4.11 12.15
CA ASP A 67 6.64 -5.24 13.08
C ASP A 67 5.43 -5.21 14.02
N GLY A 68 4.91 -6.40 14.31
CA GLY A 68 3.72 -6.59 15.15
C GLY A 68 2.38 -6.42 14.41
N ASN A 69 2.38 -5.86 13.20
CA ASN A 69 1.19 -5.63 12.40
C ASN A 69 1.03 -6.72 11.32
N SER A 70 0.67 -7.93 11.75
CA SER A 70 0.68 -9.13 10.90
C SER A 70 -0.65 -9.50 10.23
N TYR A 71 -1.75 -8.83 10.57
CA TYR A 71 -3.09 -9.20 10.10
C TYR A 71 -3.68 -8.09 9.23
N GLY A 72 -4.11 -8.44 8.02
CA GLY A 72 -4.68 -7.52 7.05
C GLY A 72 -6.21 -7.39 7.16
N THR A 73 -6.73 -6.24 6.74
CA THR A 73 -8.17 -5.96 6.65
C THR A 73 -8.94 -6.86 5.68
N GLY A 74 -8.23 -7.52 4.75
CA GLY A 74 -8.77 -8.43 3.73
C GLY A 74 -8.52 -9.90 4.03
N GLY A 75 -8.05 -10.24 5.24
CA GLY A 75 -7.82 -11.60 5.72
C GLY A 75 -6.45 -12.20 5.37
N ARG A 76 -5.55 -11.47 4.72
CA ARG A 76 -4.16 -11.91 4.53
C ARG A 76 -3.35 -11.71 5.79
N THR A 77 -2.29 -12.49 5.92
CA THR A 77 -1.31 -12.36 6.99
C THR A 77 0.06 -12.06 6.41
N ALA A 78 0.88 -11.37 7.19
CA ALA A 78 2.28 -11.10 6.91
C ALA A 78 3.14 -11.38 8.13
N ASP A 79 4.43 -11.61 7.91
CA ASP A 79 5.46 -11.56 8.95
C ASP A 79 6.42 -10.41 8.61
N PRO A 80 6.14 -9.19 9.09
CA PRO A 80 6.99 -8.03 8.82
C PRO A 80 8.40 -8.18 9.38
N SER A 81 8.59 -8.99 10.44
CA SER A 81 9.90 -9.15 11.09
C SER A 81 10.89 -9.89 10.19
N SER A 82 10.40 -10.86 9.42
CA SER A 82 11.16 -11.56 8.38
C SER A 82 10.99 -10.94 6.99
N LYS A 83 10.26 -9.82 6.88
CA LYS A 83 9.89 -9.16 5.62
C LYS A 83 9.16 -10.09 4.65
N SER A 84 8.24 -10.89 5.17
CA SER A 84 7.42 -11.82 4.40
C SER A 84 5.99 -11.29 4.26
N PHE A 85 5.60 -10.97 3.03
CA PHE A 85 4.27 -10.50 2.65
C PHE A 85 3.70 -11.40 1.53
N PRO A 86 3.27 -12.63 1.86
CA PRO A 86 2.77 -13.59 0.86
C PRO A 86 1.56 -13.11 0.06
N GLY A 87 0.81 -12.11 0.56
CA GLY A 87 -0.31 -11.51 -0.15
C GLY A 87 0.08 -10.75 -1.44
N VAL A 88 1.35 -10.35 -1.57
CA VAL A 88 1.93 -9.72 -2.78
C VAL A 88 3.11 -10.52 -3.34
N GLU A 89 3.52 -11.58 -2.64
CA GLU A 89 4.75 -12.33 -2.92
C GLU A 89 6.02 -11.47 -2.78
N PHE A 90 6.03 -10.58 -1.79
CA PHE A 90 7.26 -9.90 -1.36
C PHE A 90 7.91 -10.65 -0.20
N PHE A 91 9.20 -10.85 -0.32
CA PHE A 91 10.05 -11.50 0.67
C PHE A 91 11.29 -10.66 0.91
N PHE A 92 12.17 -11.11 1.82
CA PHE A 92 13.34 -10.35 2.28
C PHE A 92 14.17 -9.65 1.19
N LEU A 93 14.35 -10.27 0.00
CA LEU A 93 15.14 -9.71 -1.11
C LEU A 93 14.46 -8.54 -1.85
N ASP A 94 13.17 -8.32 -1.61
CA ASP A 94 12.36 -7.28 -2.22
C ASP A 94 12.39 -5.96 -1.45
N PHE A 95 13.15 -5.92 -0.34
CA PHE A 95 13.25 -4.76 0.55
C PHE A 95 14.68 -4.24 0.61
N ASN A 96 14.82 -2.95 0.91
CA ASN A 96 16.12 -2.38 1.24
C ASN A 96 16.68 -2.97 2.55
N PRO A 97 18.00 -2.93 2.78
CA PRO A 97 18.59 -3.38 4.04
C PRO A 97 18.00 -2.67 5.27
N ASN A 98 18.04 -3.33 6.43
CA ASN A 98 17.53 -2.74 7.66
C ASN A 98 18.37 -1.54 8.10
N CYS A 99 17.76 -0.37 8.11
CA CYS A 99 18.28 0.85 8.72
C CYS A 99 17.12 1.79 9.01
N ALA A 100 17.30 2.76 9.91
CA ALA A 100 16.29 3.79 10.17
C ALA A 100 16.65 5.10 9.46
N ILE A 101 15.63 5.84 9.02
CA ILE A 101 15.82 7.23 8.59
C ILE A 101 16.22 8.05 9.82
N THR A 102 17.43 8.61 9.79
CA THR A 102 18.02 9.40 10.89
C THR A 102 18.62 10.71 10.42
N ASN A 103 18.85 10.88 9.10
CA ASN A 103 19.47 12.06 8.53
C ASN A 103 18.75 12.50 7.25
N TYR A 104 17.90 13.52 7.35
CA TYR A 104 17.18 14.10 6.20
C TYR A 104 18.08 14.86 5.21
N ASN A 105 19.35 15.11 5.53
CA ASN A 105 20.32 15.69 4.60
C ASN A 105 21.04 14.63 3.75
N ASP A 106 20.87 13.34 4.04
CA ASP A 106 21.40 12.24 3.25
C ASP A 106 20.28 11.60 2.40
N PRO A 107 20.25 11.82 1.07
CA PRO A 107 19.20 11.28 0.22
C PRO A 107 19.20 9.75 0.16
N THR A 108 20.34 9.10 0.39
CA THR A 108 20.41 7.62 0.44
C THR A 108 19.75 7.11 1.71
N ASN A 109 20.02 7.74 2.86
CA ASN A 109 19.35 7.40 4.12
C ASN A 109 17.83 7.63 4.03
N VAL A 110 17.39 8.74 3.42
CA VAL A 110 15.95 9.05 3.28
C VAL A 110 15.22 8.06 2.37
N ARG A 111 15.87 7.57 1.30
CA ARG A 111 15.22 6.74 0.28
C ARG A 111 15.33 5.24 0.50
N ASN A 112 16.34 4.78 1.24
CA ASN A 112 16.67 3.36 1.34
C ASN A 112 16.63 2.84 2.79
N CYS A 113 16.14 3.63 3.74
CA CYS A 113 15.97 3.21 5.13
C CYS A 113 14.51 3.28 5.55
N GLU A 114 14.18 2.49 6.57
CA GLU A 114 12.83 2.32 7.09
C GLU A 114 12.33 3.59 7.76
N LEU A 115 11.26 4.16 7.20
CA LEU A 115 10.51 5.24 7.81
C LEU A 115 9.77 4.68 9.04
N VAL A 116 10.21 5.04 10.24
CA VAL A 116 9.61 4.63 11.53
C VAL A 116 9.35 3.12 11.67
N GLY A 117 10.24 2.30 11.10
CA GLY A 117 10.17 0.83 11.16
C GLY A 117 9.23 0.18 10.14
N LEU A 118 8.68 0.96 9.20
CA LEU A 118 7.93 0.43 8.06
C LEU A 118 8.89 -0.25 7.09
N ARG A 119 8.56 -1.46 6.65
CA ARG A 119 9.46 -2.28 5.83
C ARG A 119 9.62 -1.68 4.44
N ASP A 120 10.79 -1.12 4.18
CA ASP A 120 11.08 -0.29 3.01
C ASP A 120 11.34 -1.14 1.76
N LEU A 121 10.48 -1.02 0.75
CA LEU A 121 10.58 -1.80 -0.49
C LEU A 121 11.74 -1.29 -1.33
N ASN A 122 12.45 -2.20 -2.00
CA ASN A 122 13.50 -1.86 -2.95
C ASN A 122 12.88 -1.69 -4.35
N GLN A 123 12.47 -0.48 -4.72
CA GLN A 123 11.92 -0.22 -6.06
C GLN A 123 12.98 -0.24 -7.17
N GLY A 124 14.25 -0.51 -6.87
CA GLY A 124 15.27 -0.86 -7.86
C GLY A 124 15.18 -2.32 -8.34
N ASN A 125 14.44 -3.18 -7.63
CA ASN A 125 14.18 -4.56 -8.01
C ASN A 125 13.02 -4.62 -9.02
N SER A 126 13.23 -5.25 -10.18
CA SER A 126 12.22 -5.36 -11.23
C SER A 126 10.96 -6.09 -10.76
N TRP A 127 11.08 -7.09 -9.89
CA TRP A 127 9.92 -7.78 -9.33
C TRP A 127 9.02 -6.85 -8.52
N VAL A 128 9.63 -5.97 -7.72
CA VAL A 128 8.90 -4.94 -6.95
C VAL A 128 8.22 -3.95 -7.89
N GLN A 129 8.93 -3.51 -8.94
CA GLN A 129 8.36 -2.63 -9.96
C GLN A 129 7.16 -3.26 -10.64
N ASP A 130 7.27 -4.52 -11.09
CA ASP A 130 6.20 -5.24 -11.78
C ASP A 130 4.95 -5.35 -10.89
N LYS A 131 5.10 -5.77 -9.63
CA LYS A 131 3.98 -5.85 -8.69
C LYS A 131 3.31 -4.50 -8.41
N ILE A 132 4.09 -3.41 -8.34
CA ILE A 132 3.55 -2.05 -8.19
C ILE A 132 2.79 -1.63 -9.45
N VAL A 133 3.38 -1.87 -10.62
CA VAL A 133 2.77 -1.52 -11.91
C VAL A 133 1.49 -2.31 -12.14
N ASP A 134 1.46 -3.60 -11.83
CA ASP A 134 0.26 -4.44 -11.90
C ASP A 134 -0.86 -3.86 -11.02
N PHE A 135 -0.53 -3.45 -9.79
CA PHE A 135 -1.50 -2.82 -8.89
C PHE A 135 -2.03 -1.49 -9.43
N LEU A 136 -1.16 -0.62 -9.96
CA LEU A 136 -1.56 0.68 -10.53
C LEU A 136 -2.38 0.52 -11.81
N ASN A 137 -2.02 -0.44 -12.67
CA ASN A 137 -2.77 -0.79 -13.88
C ASN A 137 -4.15 -1.31 -13.51
N HIS A 138 -4.26 -2.18 -12.50
CA HIS A 138 -5.55 -2.67 -12.04
C HIS A 138 -6.46 -1.54 -11.53
N LEU A 139 -5.93 -0.57 -10.78
CA LEU A 139 -6.70 0.62 -10.39
C LEU A 139 -7.17 1.43 -11.62
N THR A 140 -6.31 1.56 -12.63
CA THR A 140 -6.62 2.26 -13.88
C THR A 140 -7.72 1.54 -14.68
N GLU A 141 -7.69 0.20 -14.73
CA GLU A 141 -8.72 -0.64 -15.34
C GLU A 141 -10.09 -0.45 -14.66
N LEU A 142 -10.11 -0.22 -13.34
CA LEU A 142 -11.33 0.13 -12.60
C LEU A 142 -11.84 1.55 -12.90
N GLY A 143 -11.06 2.39 -13.57
CA GLY A 143 -11.42 3.76 -13.98
C GLY A 143 -10.93 4.87 -13.05
N VAL A 144 -9.92 4.60 -12.21
CA VAL A 144 -9.19 5.63 -11.46
C VAL A 144 -8.45 6.57 -12.43
N ALA A 145 -8.31 7.84 -12.06
CA ALA A 145 -7.75 8.92 -12.90
C ALA A 145 -6.32 9.31 -12.52
#